data_AF-A0A8D8WCI9-F1
#
_entry.id   AF-A0A8D8WCI9-F1
#
_cell.length_a   1.000
_cell.length_b   1.000
_cell.length_c   1.000
_cell.angle_alpha   90.00
_cell.angle_beta   90.00
_cell.angle_gamma   90.00
#
_symmetry.space_group_name_H-M   'P 1'
#
loop_
_entity.id
_entity.type
_entity.pdbx_description
1 polymer ?
#
loop_
_entity_poly.entity_id
_entity_poly.type
_entity_poly.pdbx_seq_one_letter_code
_entity_poly.pdbx_strand_id
1 'polypeptide(L)'
;MSKGKMMGNIVPLDLQEATNVSSWLEQFEIYSNLNNVNKDKKVLLFLSSLTTETYNAVRELCLPESPASKDYEFLTTTLSEFVNPPPNFLMERFKLKDRRQLQEENVGMFAKNLRKMAEHCLIY
;
A
#
# COMPACT_ATOMS: atom_id res chain seq x y z
N MET A 1 23.36 -24.16 18.72
CA MET A 1 22.26 -23.32 18.20
C MET A 1 22.39 -23.28 16.68
N SER A 2 21.58 -24.06 15.96
CA SER A 2 21.65 -24.14 14.50
C SER A 2 21.31 -22.79 13.89
N LYS A 3 22.15 -22.27 12.98
CA LYS A 3 21.84 -21.10 12.16
C LYS A 3 20.64 -21.49 11.29
N GLY A 4 19.44 -21.09 11.70
CA GLY A 4 18.20 -21.44 11.02
C GLY A 4 18.23 -20.94 9.59
N LYS A 5 18.34 -21.87 8.63
CA LYS A 5 18.16 -21.58 7.21
C LYS A 5 16.68 -21.22 7.01
N MET A 6 16.41 -20.01 6.52
CA MET A 6 15.05 -19.62 6.13
C MET A 6 14.59 -20.55 5.00
N MET A 7 13.35 -21.01 5.10
CA MET A 7 12.70 -21.89 4.14
C MET A 7 11.92 -21.03 3.14
N GLY A 8 12.17 -21.26 1.84
CA GLY A 8 11.61 -20.44 0.76
C GLY A 8 12.35 -19.10 0.58
N ASN A 9 11.96 -18.38 -0.46
CA ASN A 9 12.44 -17.04 -0.77
C ASN A 9 11.24 -16.14 -1.07
N ILE A 10 11.40 -14.84 -0.82
CA ILE A 10 10.49 -13.80 -1.30
C ILE A 10 11.24 -12.89 -2.26
N VAL A 11 10.58 -12.49 -3.34
CA VAL A 11 11.12 -11.48 -4.25
C VAL A 11 11.11 -10.14 -3.51
N PRO A 12 12.21 -9.37 -3.48
CA PRO A 12 12.22 -8.07 -2.82
C PRO A 12 11.12 -7.15 -3.35
N LEU A 13 10.46 -6.39 -2.48
CA LEU A 13 9.43 -5.44 -2.90
C LEU A 13 10.08 -4.25 -3.61
N ASP A 14 9.69 -4.05 -4.87
CA ASP A 14 10.04 -2.89 -5.67
C ASP A 14 8.78 -2.08 -6.02
N LEU A 15 8.72 -0.83 -5.53
CA LEU A 15 7.62 0.10 -5.80
C LEU A 15 7.70 0.78 -7.18
N GLN A 16 8.84 0.71 -7.88
CA GLN A 16 8.97 1.27 -9.23
C GLN A 16 8.39 0.34 -10.30
N GLU A 17 8.39 -0.95 -10.02
CA GLU A 17 7.70 -1.94 -10.85
C GLU A 17 6.19 -1.89 -10.61
N ALA A 18 5.39 -2.35 -11.58
CA ALA A 18 3.93 -2.49 -11.45
C ALA A 18 3.52 -3.62 -10.48
N THR A 19 4.25 -3.77 -9.39
CA THR A 19 4.07 -4.77 -8.36
C THR A 19 2.81 -4.44 -7.56
N ASN A 20 1.86 -5.37 -7.55
CA ASN A 20 0.71 -5.24 -6.67
C ASN A 20 1.15 -5.45 -5.21
N VAL A 21 1.24 -4.35 -4.46
CA VAL A 21 1.70 -4.34 -3.06
C VAL A 21 0.82 -5.19 -2.16
N SER A 22 -0.50 -5.25 -2.36
CA SER A 22 -1.36 -6.08 -1.52
C SER A 22 -1.06 -7.57 -1.74
N SER A 23 -0.91 -8.00 -3.00
CA SER A 23 -0.51 -9.38 -3.31
C SER A 23 0.89 -9.72 -2.79
N TRP A 24 1.82 -8.76 -2.81
CA TRP A 24 3.16 -8.96 -2.24
C TRP A 24 3.12 -9.10 -0.71
N LEU A 25 2.34 -8.26 -0.03
CA LEU A 25 2.17 -8.34 1.43
C LEU A 25 1.56 -9.68 1.85
N GLU A 26 0.59 -10.21 1.10
CA GLU A 26 0.06 -11.56 1.32
C GLU A 26 1.15 -12.64 1.20
N GLN A 27 2.02 -12.55 0.19
CA GLN A 27 3.16 -13.48 0.06
C GLN A 27 4.16 -13.33 1.20
N PHE A 28 4.43 -12.10 1.63
CA PHE A 28 5.30 -11.83 2.79
C PHE A 28 4.73 -12.44 4.07
N GLU A 29 3.42 -12.35 4.29
CA GLU A 29 2.76 -12.99 5.43
C GLU A 29 2.92 -14.51 5.41
N ILE A 30 2.69 -15.13 4.26
CA ILE A 30 2.91 -16.58 4.07
C ILE A 30 4.36 -16.94 4.36
N TYR A 31 5.32 -16.16 3.85
CA TYR A 31 6.75 -16.38 4.05
C TYR A 31 7.18 -16.23 5.52
N SER A 32 6.69 -15.20 6.20
CA SER A 32 6.93 -14.96 7.63
C SER A 32 6.36 -16.10 8.48
N ASN A 33 5.15 -16.57 8.16
CA ASN A 33 4.47 -17.64 8.88
C ASN A 33 5.14 -19.00 8.64
N LEU A 34 5.55 -19.30 7.40
CA LEU A 34 6.31 -20.52 7.06
C LEU A 34 7.58 -20.65 7.91
N ASN A 35 8.22 -19.52 8.20
CA ASN A 35 9.46 -19.44 8.96
C ASN A 35 9.25 -19.23 10.47
N ASN A 36 8.01 -19.25 10.96
CA ASN A 36 7.65 -19.06 12.37
C ASN A 36 8.31 -17.81 12.98
N VAL A 37 8.32 -16.71 12.22
CA VAL A 37 8.99 -15.48 12.61
C VAL A 37 8.14 -14.78 13.67
N ASN A 38 8.75 -14.50 14.82
CA ASN A 38 8.07 -13.78 15.90
C ASN A 38 7.84 -12.30 15.53
N LYS A 39 6.93 -11.64 16.25
CA LYS A 39 6.57 -10.23 15.98
C LYS A 39 7.80 -9.30 15.95
N ASP A 40 8.70 -9.45 16.91
CA ASP A 40 9.90 -8.60 17.03
C ASP A 40 10.83 -8.70 15.80
N LYS A 41 10.97 -9.91 15.23
CA LYS A 41 11.79 -10.13 14.04
C LYS A 41 11.05 -9.88 12.74
N LYS A 42 9.71 -9.86 12.77
CA LYS A 42 8.89 -9.65 11.56
C LYS A 42 9.14 -8.27 10.95
N VAL A 43 9.31 -7.23 11.78
CA VAL A 43 9.69 -5.89 11.32
C VAL A 43 11.05 -5.91 10.61
N LEU A 44 12.05 -6.56 11.22
CA LEU A 44 13.39 -6.66 10.63
C LEU A 44 13.37 -7.46 9.32
N LEU A 45 12.61 -8.55 9.28
CA LEU A 45 12.44 -9.36 8.08
C LEU A 45 11.78 -8.55 6.96
N PHE A 46 10.72 -7.81 7.28
CA PHE A 46 10.02 -6.94 6.34
C PHE A 46 10.96 -5.93 5.72
N LEU A 47 11.68 -5.15 6.55
CA LEU A 47 12.63 -4.14 6.08
C LEU A 47 13.77 -4.75 5.24
N SER A 48 14.22 -5.97 5.57
CA SER A 48 15.24 -6.68 4.79
C SER A 48 14.73 -7.27 3.47
N SER A 49 13.40 -7.36 3.31
CA SER A 49 12.73 -7.87 2.11
C SER A 49 12.36 -6.76 1.12
N LEU A 50 12.77 -5.52 1.38
CA LEU A 50 12.55 -4.37 0.50
C LEU A 50 13.77 -4.15 -0.39
N THR A 51 13.57 -3.60 -1.59
CA THR A 51 14.69 -2.99 -2.33
C THR A 51 15.21 -1.75 -1.61
N THR A 52 16.40 -1.27 -1.99
CA THR A 52 17.01 -0.07 -1.39
C THR A 52 16.11 1.15 -1.56
N GLU A 53 15.51 1.28 -2.73
CA GLU A 53 14.62 2.36 -3.14
C GLU A 53 13.33 2.34 -2.30
N THR A 54 12.70 1.17 -2.18
CA THR A 54 11.50 0.98 -1.36
C THR A 54 11.79 1.23 0.13
N TYR A 55 12.93 0.76 0.63
CA TYR A 55 13.35 1.02 2.02
C TYR A 55 13.53 2.52 2.28
N ASN A 56 14.14 3.27 1.36
CA ASN A 56 14.31 4.71 1.50
C ASN A 56 12.97 5.44 1.54
N ALA A 57 12.01 5.07 0.69
CA ALA A 57 10.66 5.63 0.74
C ALA A 57 9.98 5.36 2.10
N VAL A 58 10.06 4.13 2.62
CA VAL A 58 9.54 3.79 3.96
C VAL A 58 10.25 4.59 5.06
N ARG A 59 11.57 4.80 4.92
CA ARG A 59 12.36 5.60 5.87
C ARG A 59 11.91 7.06 5.90
N GLU A 60 11.68 7.66 4.75
CA GLU A 60 11.16 9.04 4.65
C GLU A 60 9.78 9.17 5.31
N LEU A 61 8.91 8.17 5.15
CA LEU A 61 7.59 8.12 5.79
C LEU A 61 7.65 7.93 7.32
N CYS A 62 8.75 7.40 7.86
CA CYS A 62 8.91 7.15 9.30
C CYS A 62 9.58 8.30 10.06
N LEU A 63 10.10 9.33 9.37
CA LEU A 63 10.83 10.43 10.00
C LEU A 63 10.00 11.12 11.09
N PRO A 64 10.62 11.53 12.23
CA PRO A 64 12.06 11.48 12.54
C PRO A 64 12.55 10.13 13.11
N GLU A 65 11.66 9.15 13.29
CA GLU A 65 11.97 7.88 13.91
C GLU A 65 12.53 6.85 12.91
N SER A 66 13.09 5.76 13.42
CA SER A 66 13.60 4.66 12.58
C SER A 66 12.46 3.75 12.15
N PRO A 67 12.43 3.27 10.89
CA PRO A 67 11.47 2.23 10.49
C PRO A 67 11.54 0.98 11.37
N ALA A 68 12.72 0.65 11.91
CA ALA A 68 12.92 -0.52 12.77
C ALA A 68 12.31 -0.36 14.18
N SER A 69 11.96 0.87 14.59
CA SER A 69 11.27 1.12 15.88
C SER A 69 9.74 1.17 15.73
N LYS A 70 9.21 1.04 14.51
CA LYS A 70 7.78 1.02 14.24
C LYS A 70 7.24 -0.41 14.23
N ASP A 71 5.94 -0.53 14.48
CA ASP A 71 5.24 -1.81 14.38
C ASP A 71 5.03 -2.21 12.91
N TYR A 72 4.99 -3.53 12.68
CA TYR A 72 4.77 -4.07 11.34
C TYR A 72 3.47 -3.55 10.70
N GLU A 73 2.39 -3.48 11.48
CA GLU A 73 1.09 -2.98 11.02
C GLU A 73 1.16 -1.51 10.59
N PHE A 74 1.86 -0.67 11.35
CA PHE A 74 2.09 0.73 10.99
C PHE A 74 2.82 0.84 9.65
N LEU A 75 3.88 0.05 9.45
CA LEU A 75 4.68 0.07 8.23
C LEU A 75 3.86 -0.38 7.01
N THR A 76 3.09 -1.47 7.12
CA THR A 76 2.29 -1.98 6.00
C THR A 76 1.12 -1.06 5.65
N THR A 77 0.50 -0.44 6.65
CA THR A 77 -0.60 0.52 6.42
C THR A 77 -0.06 1.78 5.75
N THR A 78 1.02 2.36 6.28
CA THR A 78 1.65 3.57 5.70
C THR A 78 2.11 3.31 4.27
N LEU A 79 2.69 2.13 3.99
CA LEU A 79 3.07 1.73 2.65
C LEU A 79 1.87 1.59 1.71
N SER A 80 0.78 0.98 2.18
CA SER A 80 -0.45 0.80 1.39
C SER A 80 -1.08 2.15 1.06
N GLU A 81 -1.11 3.08 2.01
CA GLU A 81 -1.58 4.46 1.81
C GLU A 81 -0.65 5.25 0.89
N PHE A 82 0.67 5.01 0.92
CA PHE A 82 1.58 5.68 0.00
C PHE A 82 1.33 5.28 -1.47
N VAL A 83 1.10 3.99 -1.70
CA VAL A 83 0.88 3.44 -3.05
C VAL A 83 -0.54 3.67 -3.54
N ASN A 84 -1.51 3.56 -2.64
CA ASN A 84 -2.91 3.85 -2.89
C ASN A 84 -3.37 4.93 -1.90
N PRO A 85 -3.05 6.21 -2.16
CA PRO A 85 -3.47 7.29 -1.29
C PRO A 85 -4.98 7.23 -1.09
N PRO A 86 -5.45 7.31 0.18
CA PRO A 86 -6.87 7.35 0.44
C PRO A 86 -7.48 8.50 -0.38
N PRO A 87 -8.67 8.30 -0.98
CA PRO A 87 -9.28 9.29 -1.85
C PRO A 87 -9.39 10.61 -1.08
N ASN A 88 -8.63 11.62 -1.52
CA ASN A 88 -8.69 12.94 -0.92
C ASN A 88 -10.04 13.56 -1.30
N PHE A 89 -10.90 13.78 -0.31
CA PHE A 89 -12.25 14.31 -0.54
C PHE A 89 -12.26 15.60 -1.37
N LEU A 90 -11.26 16.48 -1.21
CA LEU A 90 -11.13 17.71 -1.99
C LEU A 90 -10.84 17.40 -3.46
N MET A 91 -9.97 16.42 -3.70
CA MET A 91 -9.62 15.97 -5.04
C MET A 91 -10.80 15.26 -5.70
N GLU A 92 -11.50 14.37 -4.99
CA GLU A 92 -12.70 13.69 -5.51
C GLU A 92 -13.83 14.68 -5.81
N ARG A 93 -14.03 15.68 -4.95
CA ARG A 93 -14.98 16.78 -5.18
C ARG A 93 -14.56 17.64 -6.37
N PHE A 94 -13.27 17.90 -6.56
CA PHE A 94 -12.75 18.61 -7.73
C PHE A 94 -13.00 17.81 -9.01
N LYS A 95 -12.68 16.52 -9.04
CA LYS A 95 -12.97 15.61 -10.17
C LYS A 95 -14.45 15.58 -10.50
N LEU A 96 -15.32 15.50 -9.50
CA LEU A 96 -16.77 15.53 -9.68
C LEU A 96 -17.24 16.86 -10.29
N LYS A 97 -16.71 18.00 -9.82
CA LYS A 97 -17.03 19.34 -10.35
C LYS A 97 -16.55 19.51 -11.79
N ASP A 98 -15.39 18.97 -12.10
CA ASP A 98 -14.76 19.11 -13.41
C ASP A 98 -15.32 18.12 -14.44
N ARG A 99 -15.98 17.06 -14.00
CA ARG A 99 -16.59 16.05 -14.89
C ARG A 99 -17.58 16.68 -15.87
N ARG A 100 -17.37 16.41 -17.16
CA ARG A 100 -18.24 16.80 -18.29
C ARG A 100 -18.70 15.55 -19.02
N GLN A 101 -19.97 15.49 -19.42
CA GLN A 101 -20.55 14.38 -20.19
C GLN A 101 -19.71 14.09 -21.44
N LEU A 102 -19.38 12.82 -21.67
CA LEU A 102 -18.63 12.42 -22.87
C LEU A 102 -19.57 12.39 -24.09
N GLN A 103 -19.00 12.53 -25.29
CA GLN A 103 -19.75 12.56 -26.54
C GLN A 103 -20.58 11.27 -26.77
N GLU A 104 -20.03 10.11 -26.38
CA GLU A 104 -20.68 8.80 -26.50
C GLU A 104 -21.54 8.42 -25.27
N GLU A 105 -21.59 9.29 -24.26
CA GLU A 105 -22.29 9.02 -23.01
C GLU A 105 -23.69 9.64 -23.05
N ASN A 106 -24.74 8.84 -22.89
CA ASN A 106 -26.08 9.39 -22.74
C ASN A 106 -26.32 9.98 -21.33
N VAL A 107 -27.37 10.78 -21.17
CA VAL A 107 -27.69 11.48 -19.91
C VAL A 107 -27.86 10.52 -18.74
N GLY A 108 -28.44 9.34 -18.97
CA GLY A 108 -28.63 8.32 -17.92
C GLY A 108 -27.31 7.71 -17.46
N MET A 109 -26.40 7.42 -18.39
CA MET A 109 -25.05 6.93 -18.11
C MET A 109 -24.22 7.98 -17.36
N PHE A 110 -24.33 9.24 -17.78
CA PHE A 110 -23.69 10.37 -17.11
C PHE A 110 -24.18 10.52 -15.67
N ALA A 111 -25.49 10.51 -15.44
CA ALA A 111 -26.07 10.59 -14.10
C ALA A 111 -25.67 9.40 -13.22
N LYS A 112 -25.62 8.17 -13.76
CA LYS A 112 -25.15 6.97 -13.06
C LYS A 112 -23.67 7.12 -12.64
N ASN A 113 -22.83 7.61 -13.55
CA ASN A 113 -21.40 7.77 -13.29
C ASN A 113 -21.11 8.89 -12.29
N LEU A 114 -21.82 10.02 -12.35
CA LEU A 114 -21.73 11.08 -11.34
C LEU A 114 -22.08 10.57 -9.95
N ARG A 115 -23.15 9.75 -9.82
CA ARG A 115 -23.53 9.14 -8.53
C ARG A 115 -22.43 8.22 -7.99
N LYS A 116 -21.80 7.42 -8.86
CA LYS A 116 -20.66 6.57 -8.48
C LYS A 116 -19.46 7.40 -8.00
N MET A 117 -19.12 8.47 -8.69
CA MET A 117 -18.02 9.37 -8.29
C MET A 117 -18.30 10.08 -6.95
N ALA A 118 -19.58 10.37 -6.66
CA ALA A 118 -19.98 11.01 -5.40
C ALA A 118 -19.85 10.12 -4.16
N GLU A 119 -19.69 8.80 -4.31
CA GLU A 119 -19.50 7.84 -3.19
C GLU A 119 -18.28 8.20 -2.33
N HIS A 120 -17.21 8.69 -2.96
CA HIS A 120 -15.96 9.06 -2.28
C HIS A 120 -15.94 10.54 -1.84
N CYS A 121 -17.06 11.27 -1.95
CA CYS A 121 -17.15 12.70 -1.61
C CYS A 121 -17.78 12.99 -0.24
N LEU A 122 -18.26 11.98 0.52
CA LEU A 122 -19.16 12.15 1.69
C LEU A 122 -18.58 11.74 3.05
N ILE A 123 -17.26 11.68 3.24
CA ILE A 123 -16.70 11.28 4.54
C ILE A 123 -16.59 12.52 5.46
N TYR A 124 -17.40 12.54 6.53
CA TYR A 124 -17.26 13.38 7.74
C TYR A 124 -17.16 12.47 8.96
#